data_AF-A0A2D6F5K9-F1
#
_entry.id   AF-A0A2D6F5K9-F1
#
_cell.length_a   1.000
_cell.length_b   1.000
_cell.length_c   1.000
_cell.angle_alpha   90.00
_cell.angle_beta   90.00
_cell.angle_gamma   90.00
#
_symmetry.space_group_name_H-M   'P 1'
#
loop_
_entity.id
_entity.type
_entity.pdbx_description
1 polymer ?
#
loop_
_entity_poly.entity_id
_entity_poly.type
_entity_poly.pdbx_seq_one_letter_code
_entity_poly.pdbx_strand_id
1 'polypeptide(L)'
;MGASLRLGRVFGIPVEINISWVLVFLLLIYLLAGQFDDARLLWPVAQRWSVAMITVVLFFLSVLAHELSHSVMALSKGIPVRGITLFIFGGVSHLDREPQRPLTEFMVALIGPLLSIVLAVMFGAVWFLLGRGDSPVEVILLLLAWTNLSLGLFNLVPGYPLDGGRLLRAGIWGFTGNHRKATRISAGMGQAVGVAMVVGGASLAVFSEPVDGVWLGIVGIFLFSLAKSSFPE
;
A
#
# COMPACT_ATOMS: atom_id res chain seq x y z
N MET A 1 16.64 11.05 3.16
CA MET A 1 16.76 9.58 3.28
C MET A 1 17.21 9.29 4.69
N GLY A 2 16.30 8.82 5.55
CA GLY A 2 16.59 8.57 6.98
C GLY A 2 17.32 7.25 7.20
N ALA A 3 17.67 6.95 8.46
CA ALA A 3 18.31 5.69 8.83
C ALA A 3 17.44 4.47 8.41
N SER A 4 18.02 3.56 7.62
CA SER A 4 17.44 2.25 7.29
C SER A 4 18.23 1.14 7.97
N LEU A 5 17.51 0.12 8.44
CA LEU A 5 18.04 -1.09 9.05
C LEU A 5 17.78 -2.25 8.09
N ARG A 6 18.81 -3.05 7.79
CA ARG A 6 18.66 -4.26 6.97
C ARG A 6 18.02 -5.37 7.79
N LEU A 7 16.86 -5.85 7.35
CA LEU A 7 16.16 -6.95 8.01
C LEU A 7 16.65 -8.31 7.53
N GLY A 8 16.94 -8.45 6.23
CA GLY A 8 17.37 -9.71 5.64
C GLY A 8 17.27 -9.74 4.11
N ARG A 9 17.17 -10.95 3.55
CA ARG A 9 16.93 -11.17 2.11
C ARG A 9 15.76 -12.13 1.90
N VAL A 10 14.87 -11.80 0.96
CA VAL A 10 13.76 -12.66 0.53
C VAL A 10 13.88 -12.86 -0.98
N PHE A 11 13.95 -14.11 -1.45
CA PHE A 11 14.26 -14.45 -2.86
C PHE A 11 15.52 -13.76 -3.41
N GLY A 12 16.53 -13.53 -2.55
CA GLY A 12 17.76 -12.83 -2.92
C GLY A 12 17.65 -11.30 -2.94
N ILE A 13 16.45 -10.73 -2.74
CA ILE A 13 16.20 -9.28 -2.70
C ILE A 13 16.43 -8.78 -1.26
N PRO A 14 17.33 -7.80 -1.03
CA PRO A 14 17.50 -7.17 0.27
C PRO A 14 16.22 -6.48 0.74
N VAL A 15 15.81 -6.72 1.98
CA VAL A 15 14.67 -6.05 2.62
C VAL A 15 15.22 -5.14 3.72
N GLU A 16 14.90 -3.85 3.61
CA GLU A 16 15.30 -2.81 4.56
C GLU A 16 14.06 -2.15 5.18
N ILE A 17 14.22 -1.67 6.41
CA ILE A 17 13.18 -0.96 7.15
C ILE A 17 13.69 0.42 7.52
N ASN A 18 12.97 1.46 7.13
CA ASN A 18 13.24 2.82 7.58
C ASN A 18 12.75 3.02 9.03
N ILE A 19 13.42 3.85 9.83
CA ILE A 19 12.99 4.13 11.21
C ILE A 19 11.52 4.60 11.32
N SER A 20 11.02 5.32 10.31
CA SER A 20 9.60 5.75 10.24
C SER A 20 8.61 4.58 10.19
N TRP A 21 9.04 3.42 9.68
CA TRP A 21 8.24 2.21 9.68
C TRP A 21 7.97 1.72 11.11
N VAL A 22 8.97 1.76 11.99
CA VAL A 22 8.80 1.33 13.40
C VAL A 22 7.78 2.21 14.11
N LEU A 23 7.77 3.52 13.80
CA LEU A 23 6.79 4.45 14.37
C LEU A 23 5.37 4.12 13.92
N VAL A 24 5.13 3.91 12.62
CA VAL A 24 3.79 3.55 12.13
C VAL A 24 3.38 2.15 12.60
N PHE A 25 4.32 1.22 12.71
CA PHE A 25 4.06 -0.13 13.22
C PHE A 25 3.53 -0.08 14.65
N LEU A 26 4.20 0.64 15.55
CA LEU A 26 3.76 0.80 16.93
C LEU A 26 2.46 1.61 17.03
N LEU A 27 2.30 2.66 16.21
CA LEU A 27 1.09 3.47 16.16
C LEU A 27 -0.13 2.63 15.74
N LEU A 28 -0.01 1.81 14.70
CA LEU A 28 -1.11 0.96 14.24
C LEU A 28 -1.50 -0.08 15.29
N ILE A 29 -0.55 -0.65 16.03
CA ILE A 29 -0.85 -1.57 17.13
C ILE A 29 -1.64 -0.85 18.21
N TYR A 30 -1.20 0.35 18.61
CA TYR A 30 -1.89 1.17 19.61
C TYR A 30 -3.32 1.53 19.18
N LEU A 31 -3.49 2.04 17.97
CA LEU A 31 -4.79 2.45 17.42
C LEU A 31 -5.74 1.25 17.33
N LEU A 32 -5.25 0.11 16.82
CA LEU A 32 -6.08 -1.08 16.65
C LEU A 32 -6.47 -1.70 18.00
N ALA A 33 -5.56 -1.73 18.98
CA ALA A 33 -5.87 -2.17 20.33
C ALA A 33 -6.92 -1.27 21.02
N GLY A 34 -6.85 0.05 20.78
CA GLY A 34 -7.86 1.01 21.24
C GLY A 34 -9.21 0.80 20.56
N GLN A 35 -9.22 0.56 19.25
CA GLN A 35 -10.45 0.27 18.49
C GLN A 35 -11.16 -0.99 19.01
N PHE A 36 -10.42 -2.02 19.43
CA PHE A 36 -11.01 -3.21 20.05
C PHE A 36 -11.66 -2.95 21.41
N ASP A 37 -11.18 -1.94 22.15
CA ASP A 37 -11.81 -1.48 23.39
C ASP A 37 -13.11 -0.71 23.10
N ASP A 38 -13.07 0.22 22.14
CA ASP A 38 -14.23 1.01 21.71
C ASP A 38 -15.35 0.15 21.13
N ALA A 39 -15.00 -0.89 20.38
CA ALA A 39 -15.92 -1.89 19.85
C ALA A 39 -16.55 -2.79 20.94
N ARG A 40 -16.17 -2.61 22.21
CA ARG A 40 -16.67 -3.35 23.39
C ARG A 40 -16.50 -4.86 23.26
N LEU A 41 -15.43 -5.31 22.60
CA LEU A 41 -15.07 -6.72 22.58
C LEU A 41 -14.71 -7.13 24.01
N LEU A 42 -15.39 -8.15 24.55
CA LEU A 42 -15.22 -8.67 25.92
C LEU A 42 -13.89 -9.44 26.11
N TRP A 43 -12.88 -9.12 25.32
CA TRP A 43 -11.56 -9.72 25.39
C TRP A 43 -10.74 -9.09 26.52
N PRO A 44 -9.98 -9.90 27.30
CA PRO A 44 -9.00 -9.39 28.23
C PRO A 44 -7.97 -8.49 27.53
N VAL A 45 -7.40 -7.54 28.26
CA VAL A 45 -6.40 -6.58 27.74
C VAL A 45 -5.28 -7.30 26.98
N ALA A 46 -4.69 -8.35 27.57
CA ALA A 46 -3.62 -9.11 26.93
C ALA A 46 -4.01 -9.70 25.56
N GLN A 47 -5.27 -10.15 25.42
CA GLN A 47 -5.77 -10.69 24.17
C GLN A 47 -5.93 -9.60 23.10
N ARG A 48 -6.46 -8.42 23.46
CA ARG A 48 -6.61 -7.28 22.53
C ARG A 48 -5.27 -6.85 21.94
N TRP A 49 -4.26 -6.65 22.78
CA TRP A 49 -2.92 -6.28 22.34
C TRP A 49 -2.26 -7.37 21.49
N SER A 50 -2.48 -8.65 21.84
CA SER A 50 -1.94 -9.77 21.06
C SER A 50 -2.58 -9.83 19.67
N VAL A 51 -3.91 -9.68 19.58
CA VAL A 51 -4.63 -9.66 18.30
C VAL A 51 -4.20 -8.47 17.45
N ALA A 52 -4.06 -7.28 18.05
CA ALA A 52 -3.59 -6.09 17.34
C ALA A 52 -2.17 -6.28 16.79
N MET A 53 -1.23 -6.76 17.61
CA MET A 53 0.14 -7.09 17.20
C MET A 53 0.17 -8.08 16.05
N ILE A 54 -0.54 -9.21 16.16
CA ILE A 54 -0.60 -10.24 15.12
C ILE A 54 -1.18 -9.67 13.83
N THR A 55 -2.27 -8.91 13.91
CA THR A 55 -2.91 -8.29 12.74
C THR A 55 -1.96 -7.35 12.02
N VAL A 56 -1.28 -6.46 12.75
CA VAL A 56 -0.35 -5.48 12.15
C VAL A 56 0.86 -6.17 11.54
N VAL A 57 1.41 -7.21 12.17
CA VAL A 57 2.48 -8.03 11.58
C VAL A 57 2.02 -8.67 10.27
N LEU A 58 0.85 -9.31 10.27
CA LEU A 58 0.30 -9.95 9.07
C LEU A 58 -0.02 -8.92 7.97
N PHE A 59 -0.51 -7.73 8.33
CA PHE A 59 -0.71 -6.63 7.38
C PHE A 59 0.60 -6.19 6.72
N PHE A 60 1.68 -6.00 7.48
CA PHE A 60 2.97 -5.66 6.87
C PHE A 60 3.59 -6.80 6.06
N LEU A 61 3.30 -8.06 6.41
CA LEU A 61 3.64 -9.19 5.55
C LEU A 61 2.84 -9.17 4.24
N SER A 62 1.57 -8.76 4.25
CA SER A 62 0.78 -8.51 3.03
C SER A 62 1.37 -7.38 2.17
N VAL A 63 1.79 -6.26 2.78
CA VAL A 63 2.49 -5.17 2.08
C VAL A 63 3.80 -5.67 1.47
N LEU A 64 4.59 -6.44 2.23
CA LEU A 64 5.83 -7.01 1.72
C LEU A 64 5.56 -8.00 0.58
N ALA A 65 4.52 -8.84 0.67
CA ALA A 65 4.12 -9.76 -0.39
C ALA A 65 3.71 -9.00 -1.67
N HIS A 66 2.98 -7.91 -1.53
CA HIS A 66 2.63 -6.99 -2.61
C HIS A 66 3.89 -6.47 -3.33
N GLU A 67 4.84 -5.88 -2.60
CA GLU A 67 6.11 -5.37 -3.16
C GLU A 67 7.01 -6.47 -3.75
N LEU A 68 7.04 -7.63 -3.11
CA LEU A 68 7.77 -8.78 -3.61
C LEU A 68 7.20 -9.27 -4.94
N SER A 69 5.88 -9.22 -5.13
CA SER A 69 5.27 -9.64 -6.39
C SER A 69 5.70 -8.76 -7.57
N HIS A 70 5.77 -7.43 -7.38
CA HIS A 70 6.34 -6.51 -8.36
C HIS A 70 7.79 -6.86 -8.67
N SER A 71 8.58 -7.09 -7.62
CA SER A 71 10.01 -7.38 -7.73
C SER A 71 10.27 -8.71 -8.45
N VAL A 72 9.50 -9.76 -8.13
CA VAL A 72 9.58 -11.07 -8.79
C VAL A 72 9.14 -10.96 -10.25
N MET A 73 8.09 -10.20 -10.56
CA MET A 73 7.69 -9.94 -11.94
C MET A 73 8.78 -9.18 -12.70
N ALA A 74 9.39 -8.14 -12.10
CA ALA A 74 10.48 -7.40 -12.71
C ALA A 74 11.70 -8.30 -13.01
N LEU A 75 12.09 -9.15 -12.05
CA LEU A 75 13.15 -10.14 -12.23
C LEU A 75 12.84 -11.12 -13.37
N SER A 76 11.60 -11.60 -13.47
CA SER A 76 11.16 -12.49 -14.56
C SER A 76 11.26 -11.84 -15.95
N LYS A 77 11.29 -10.50 -16.00
CA LYS A 77 11.43 -9.70 -17.22
C LYS A 77 12.87 -9.21 -17.43
N GLY A 78 13.84 -9.69 -16.65
CA GLY A 78 15.26 -9.32 -16.74
C GLY A 78 15.56 -7.91 -16.25
N ILE A 79 14.72 -7.35 -15.37
CA ILE A 79 14.95 -6.07 -14.69
C ILE A 79 15.50 -6.37 -13.30
N PRO A 80 16.77 -6.04 -13.02
CA PRO A 80 17.35 -6.31 -11.71
C PRO A 80 16.71 -5.42 -10.63
N VAL A 81 16.63 -5.94 -9.41
CA VAL A 81 16.03 -5.28 -8.24
C VAL A 81 17.10 -5.13 -7.16
N ARG A 82 17.37 -3.90 -6.73
CA ARG A 82 18.39 -3.59 -5.70
C ARG A 82 17.96 -3.93 -4.29
N GLY A 83 16.66 -3.80 -4.01
CA GLY A 83 16.09 -4.05 -2.69
C GLY A 83 14.70 -3.48 -2.53
N ILE A 84 14.05 -3.83 -1.42
CA ILE A 84 12.75 -3.31 -0.99
C ILE A 84 12.96 -2.57 0.32
N THR A 85 12.44 -1.34 0.41
CA THR A 85 12.47 -0.56 1.65
C THR A 85 11.06 -0.33 2.15
N LEU A 86 10.77 -0.75 3.38
CA LEU A 86 9.52 -0.44 4.07
C LEU A 86 9.65 0.87 4.84
N PHE A 87 8.63 1.72 4.77
CA PHE A 87 8.56 3.03 5.43
C PHE A 87 7.10 3.37 5.81
N ILE A 88 6.87 4.55 6.36
CA ILE A 88 5.57 4.95 6.91
C ILE A 88 4.37 4.84 5.94
N PHE A 89 4.57 5.06 4.64
CA PHE A 89 3.48 4.99 3.65
C PHE A 89 3.42 3.67 2.86
N GLY A 90 4.20 2.65 3.25
CA GLY A 90 4.18 1.33 2.59
C GLY A 90 5.59 0.80 2.30
N GLY A 91 5.75 0.16 1.14
CA GLY A 91 7.05 -0.31 0.65
C GLY A 91 7.39 0.32 -0.70
N VAL A 92 8.69 0.42 -1.00
CA VAL A 92 9.17 0.81 -2.32
C VAL A 92 10.22 -0.21 -2.77
N SER A 93 9.97 -0.81 -3.93
CA SER A 93 10.94 -1.62 -4.66
C SER A 93 11.88 -0.75 -5.51
N HIS A 94 13.18 -0.89 -5.27
CA HIS A 94 14.22 -0.15 -5.98
C HIS A 94 14.66 -0.95 -7.21
N LEU A 95 14.09 -0.60 -8.37
CA LEU A 95 14.50 -1.18 -9.66
C LEU A 95 15.79 -0.53 -10.14
N ASP A 96 16.70 -1.32 -10.73
CA ASP A 96 17.95 -0.81 -11.31
C ASP A 96 17.72 0.11 -12.52
N ARG A 97 16.64 -0.14 -13.26
CA ARG A 97 16.23 0.59 -14.45
C ARG A 97 14.72 0.54 -14.62
N GLU A 98 14.16 1.56 -15.26
CA GLU A 98 12.74 1.55 -15.62
C GLU A 98 12.42 0.51 -16.71
N PRO A 99 11.19 -0.02 -16.75
CA PRO A 99 10.74 -0.89 -17.83
C PRO A 99 10.88 -0.22 -19.21
N GLN A 100 11.46 -0.92 -20.17
CA GLN A 100 11.68 -0.40 -21.53
C GLN A 100 10.54 -0.69 -22.51
N ARG A 101 9.49 -1.39 -22.06
CA ARG A 101 8.32 -1.71 -22.89
C ARG A 101 7.04 -1.44 -22.10
N PRO A 102 6.00 -0.87 -22.74
CA PRO A 102 4.73 -0.59 -22.08
C PRO A 102 4.11 -1.84 -21.44
N LEU A 103 4.12 -2.96 -22.17
CA LEU A 103 3.57 -4.22 -21.65
C LEU A 103 4.33 -4.71 -20.40
N THR A 104 5.64 -4.56 -20.36
CA THR A 104 6.45 -4.93 -19.19
C THR A 104 6.09 -4.06 -17.98
N GLU A 105 5.93 -2.75 -18.18
CA GLU A 105 5.49 -1.85 -17.12
C GLU A 105 4.09 -2.22 -16.62
N PHE A 106 3.16 -2.49 -17.53
CA PHE A 106 1.79 -2.87 -17.21
C PHE A 106 1.76 -4.15 -16.36
N MET A 107 2.46 -5.20 -16.79
CA MET A 107 2.51 -6.47 -16.05
C MET A 107 3.16 -6.30 -14.67
N VAL A 108 4.25 -5.53 -14.58
CA VAL A 108 4.91 -5.25 -13.31
C VAL A 108 3.98 -4.46 -12.40
N ALA A 109 3.30 -3.42 -12.86
CA ALA A 109 2.39 -2.62 -12.02
C ALA A 109 1.12 -3.38 -11.61
N LEU A 110 0.61 -4.30 -12.43
CA LEU A 110 -0.66 -4.98 -12.13
C LEU A 110 -0.54 -6.07 -11.06
N ILE A 111 0.62 -6.74 -10.97
CA ILE A 111 0.75 -7.97 -10.18
C ILE A 111 0.58 -7.74 -8.67
N GLY A 112 1.06 -6.60 -8.14
CA GLY A 112 0.89 -6.26 -6.72
C GLY A 112 -0.56 -6.09 -6.33
N PRO A 113 -1.32 -5.18 -6.97
CA PRO A 113 -2.74 -5.02 -6.70
C PRO A 113 -3.53 -6.32 -6.88
N LEU A 114 -3.19 -7.12 -7.91
CA LEU A 114 -3.83 -8.41 -8.13
C LEU A 114 -3.57 -9.38 -6.98
N LEU A 115 -2.33 -9.48 -6.49
CA LEU A 115 -1.98 -10.32 -5.35
C LEU A 115 -2.73 -9.87 -4.09
N SER A 116 -2.81 -8.56 -3.84
CA SER A 116 -3.57 -8.03 -2.71
C SER A 116 -5.06 -8.37 -2.81
N ILE A 117 -5.68 -8.23 -3.97
CA ILE A 117 -7.08 -8.63 -4.17
C ILE A 117 -7.27 -10.14 -3.96
N VAL A 118 -6.35 -10.97 -4.46
CA VAL A 118 -6.38 -12.43 -4.23
C VAL A 118 -6.28 -12.75 -2.74
N LEU A 119 -5.35 -12.13 -2.01
CA LEU A 119 -5.23 -12.29 -0.56
C LEU A 119 -6.51 -11.85 0.16
N ALA A 120 -7.12 -10.74 -0.26
CA ALA A 120 -8.38 -10.26 0.29
C ALA A 120 -9.51 -11.27 0.14
N VAL A 121 -9.66 -11.82 -1.06
CA VAL A 121 -10.66 -12.86 -1.35
C VAL A 121 -10.38 -14.13 -0.55
N MET A 122 -9.12 -14.56 -0.45
CA MET A 122 -8.77 -15.75 0.34
C MET A 122 -9.07 -15.57 1.82
N PHE A 123 -8.64 -14.47 2.45
CA PHE A 123 -8.94 -14.21 3.86
C PHE A 123 -10.45 -14.04 4.11
N GLY A 124 -11.16 -13.34 3.22
CA GLY A 124 -12.61 -13.19 3.29
C GLY A 124 -13.37 -14.50 3.13
N ALA A 125 -12.90 -15.40 2.26
CA ALA A 125 -13.49 -16.72 2.08
C ALA A 125 -13.28 -17.61 3.33
N VAL A 126 -12.08 -17.62 3.90
CA VAL A 126 -11.80 -18.38 5.14
C VAL A 126 -12.62 -17.82 6.30
N TRP A 127 -12.71 -16.49 6.44
CA TRP A 127 -13.59 -15.85 7.41
C TRP A 127 -15.05 -16.29 7.24
N PHE A 128 -15.58 -16.26 6.01
CA PHE A 128 -16.94 -16.67 5.71
C PHE A 128 -17.22 -18.14 6.10
N LEU A 129 -16.24 -19.03 5.94
CA LEU A 129 -16.37 -20.45 6.24
C LEU A 129 -16.26 -20.79 7.73
N LEU A 130 -15.49 -20.02 8.52
CA LEU A 130 -15.29 -20.27 9.96
C LEU A 130 -16.50 -19.85 10.81
N GLY A 131 -17.34 -18.95 10.31
CA GLY A 131 -18.43 -18.34 11.05
C GLY A 131 -18.25 -16.82 11.14
N ARG A 132 -19.37 -16.11 11.38
CA ARG A 132 -19.40 -14.63 11.48
C ARG A 132 -19.59 -14.19 12.94
N GLY A 133 -18.77 -14.71 13.83
CA GLY A 133 -18.70 -14.30 15.23
C GLY A 133 -17.56 -13.31 15.49
N ASP A 134 -17.32 -13.10 16.78
CA ASP A 134 -16.29 -12.18 17.28
C ASP A 134 -15.08 -12.95 17.83
N SER A 135 -14.72 -14.08 17.20
CA SER A 135 -13.52 -14.79 17.58
C SER A 135 -12.28 -13.99 17.14
N PRO A 136 -11.17 -14.03 17.89
CA PRO A 136 -9.93 -13.34 17.51
C PRO A 136 -9.46 -13.65 16.09
N VAL A 137 -9.58 -14.92 15.69
CA VAL A 137 -9.17 -15.38 14.35
C VAL A 137 -10.06 -14.78 13.28
N GLU A 138 -11.37 -14.74 13.51
CA GLU A 138 -12.32 -14.14 12.57
C GLU A 138 -12.08 -12.63 12.40
N VAL A 139 -11.82 -11.91 13.50
CA VAL A 139 -11.48 -10.47 13.43
C VAL A 139 -10.19 -10.24 12.65
N ILE A 140 -9.14 -11.04 12.90
CA ILE A 140 -7.88 -10.95 12.13
C ILE A 140 -8.14 -11.18 10.64
N LEU A 141 -8.88 -12.23 10.28
CA LEU A 141 -9.16 -12.55 8.88
C LEU A 141 -9.98 -11.46 8.19
N LEU A 142 -10.99 -10.91 8.87
CA LEU A 142 -11.81 -9.83 8.33
C LEU A 142 -10.99 -8.56 8.11
N LEU A 143 -10.13 -8.20 9.07
CA LEU A 143 -9.23 -7.05 8.94
C LEU A 143 -8.20 -7.27 7.84
N LEU A 144 -7.63 -8.48 7.70
CA LEU A 144 -6.73 -8.79 6.60
C LEU A 144 -7.43 -8.77 5.25
N ALA A 145 -8.67 -9.24 5.17
CA ALA A 145 -9.47 -9.16 3.96
C ALA A 145 -9.67 -7.71 3.53
N TRP A 146 -10.14 -6.86 4.44
CA TRP A 146 -10.38 -5.45 4.18
C TRP A 146 -9.10 -4.68 3.87
N THR A 147 -8.04 -4.87 4.64
CA THR A 147 -6.77 -4.14 4.43
C THR A 147 -6.11 -4.54 3.12
N ASN A 148 -6.13 -5.83 2.73
CA ASN A 148 -5.62 -6.26 1.43
C ASN A 148 -6.49 -5.74 0.27
N LEU A 149 -7.82 -5.73 0.44
CA LEU A 149 -8.71 -5.18 -0.58
C LEU A 149 -8.44 -3.68 -0.78
N SER A 150 -8.37 -2.93 0.33
CA SER A 150 -8.03 -1.51 0.32
C SER A 150 -6.64 -1.26 -0.28
N LEU A 151 -5.63 -2.06 0.08
CA LEU A 151 -4.27 -1.96 -0.48
C LEU A 151 -4.28 -2.16 -2.01
N GLY A 152 -5.02 -3.16 -2.50
CA GLY A 152 -5.13 -3.42 -3.93
C GLY A 152 -5.90 -2.32 -4.67
N LEU A 153 -7.08 -1.96 -4.19
CA LEU A 153 -7.93 -0.94 -4.83
C LEU A 153 -7.30 0.45 -4.79
N PHE A 154 -6.71 0.84 -3.66
CA PHE A 154 -6.01 2.11 -3.54
C PHE A 154 -4.83 2.19 -4.50
N ASN A 155 -4.04 1.11 -4.62
CA ASN A 155 -2.96 1.09 -5.59
C ASN A 155 -3.45 1.08 -7.04
N LEU A 156 -4.70 0.70 -7.35
CA LEU A 156 -5.26 0.80 -8.70
C LEU A 156 -5.78 2.21 -9.06
N VAL A 157 -5.79 3.16 -8.12
CA VAL A 157 -6.20 4.54 -8.41
C VAL A 157 -5.31 5.13 -9.52
N PRO A 158 -5.90 5.72 -10.57
CA PRO A 158 -5.16 6.18 -11.74
C PRO A 158 -4.41 7.48 -11.43
N GLY A 159 -3.24 7.37 -10.81
CA GLY A 159 -2.38 8.52 -10.52
C GLY A 159 -1.01 8.11 -9.99
N TYR A 160 0.06 8.67 -10.56
CA TYR A 160 1.42 8.43 -10.05
C TYR A 160 1.54 9.00 -8.63
N PRO A 161 2.20 8.35 -7.67
CA PRO A 161 3.11 7.19 -7.76
C PRO A 161 2.46 5.80 -7.64
N LEU A 162 1.14 5.72 -7.52
CA LEU A 162 0.43 4.46 -7.33
C LEU A 162 0.57 3.57 -8.58
N ASP A 163 0.37 2.26 -8.39
CA ASP A 163 0.45 1.29 -9.50
C ASP A 163 -0.54 1.60 -10.63
N GLY A 164 -1.74 2.09 -10.31
CA GLY A 164 -2.76 2.52 -11.25
C GLY A 164 -2.29 3.69 -12.11
N GLY A 165 -1.45 4.57 -11.54
CA GLY A 165 -0.72 5.60 -12.30
C GLY A 165 0.27 5.00 -13.29
N ARG A 166 0.99 3.94 -12.90
CA ARG A 166 1.90 3.20 -13.79
C ARG A 166 1.15 2.39 -14.86
N LEU A 167 -0.01 1.82 -14.52
CA LEU A 167 -0.90 1.16 -15.47
C LEU A 167 -1.45 2.16 -16.50
N LEU A 168 -1.90 3.33 -16.05
CA LEU A 168 -2.33 4.43 -16.92
C LEU A 168 -1.19 4.88 -17.82
N ARG A 169 0.02 5.08 -17.26
CA ARG A 169 1.22 5.44 -18.02
C ARG A 169 1.54 4.40 -19.08
N ALA A 170 1.58 3.12 -18.71
CA ALA A 170 1.84 2.02 -19.63
C ALA A 170 0.81 1.96 -20.76
N GLY A 171 -0.48 2.13 -20.45
CA GLY A 171 -1.55 2.20 -21.45
C GLY A 171 -1.35 3.35 -22.44
N ILE A 172 -1.22 4.59 -21.94
CA ILE A 172 -1.01 5.77 -22.78
C ILE A 172 0.26 5.64 -23.60
N TRP A 173 1.34 5.13 -23.01
CA TRP A 173 2.60 4.91 -23.71
C TRP A 173 2.45 3.88 -24.82
N GLY A 174 1.74 2.77 -24.57
CA GLY A 174 1.44 1.75 -25.58
C GLY A 174 0.66 2.31 -26.78
N PHE A 175 -0.32 3.18 -26.53
CA PHE A 175 -1.11 3.80 -27.61
C PHE A 175 -0.39 4.94 -28.34
N THR A 176 0.40 5.75 -27.64
CA THR A 176 0.99 6.97 -28.21
C THR A 176 2.43 6.81 -28.66
N GLY A 177 3.13 5.76 -28.21
CA GLY A 177 4.58 5.60 -28.37
C GLY A 177 5.42 6.62 -27.57
N ASN A 178 4.79 7.57 -26.88
CA ASN A 178 5.49 8.68 -26.22
C ASN A 178 5.46 8.54 -24.69
N HIS A 179 6.54 7.98 -24.15
CA HIS A 179 6.71 7.78 -22.71
C HIS A 179 6.62 9.07 -21.91
N ARG A 180 7.22 10.18 -22.38
CA ARG A 180 7.16 11.48 -21.69
C ARG A 180 5.72 12.01 -21.59
N LYS A 181 4.94 11.91 -22.66
CA LYS A 181 3.53 12.31 -22.64
C LYS A 181 2.73 11.47 -21.64
N ALA A 182 2.98 10.16 -21.62
CA ALA A 182 2.31 9.25 -20.70
C ALA A 182 2.64 9.55 -19.23
N THR A 183 3.91 9.80 -18.89
CA THR A 183 4.30 10.18 -17.52
C THR A 183 3.68 11.52 -17.13
N ARG A 184 3.62 12.52 -18.02
CA ARG A 184 3.00 13.81 -17.74
C ARG A 184 1.52 13.68 -17.37
N ILE A 185 0.76 12.91 -18.16
CA ILE A 185 -0.67 12.71 -17.91
C ILE A 185 -0.87 11.96 -16.60
N SER A 186 -0.09 10.91 -16.36
CA SER A 186 -0.21 10.07 -15.16
C SER A 186 0.20 10.80 -13.88
N ALA A 187 1.22 11.67 -13.96
CA ALA A 187 1.61 12.57 -12.88
C ALA A 187 0.53 13.64 -12.63
N GLY A 188 -0.05 14.21 -13.68
CA GLY A 188 -1.17 15.15 -13.56
C GLY A 188 -2.40 14.54 -12.88
N MET A 189 -2.74 13.29 -13.19
CA MET A 189 -3.82 12.58 -12.48
C MET A 189 -3.47 12.27 -11.03
N GLY A 190 -2.21 11.92 -10.74
CA GLY A 190 -1.74 11.77 -9.36
C GLY A 190 -1.88 13.06 -8.54
N GLN A 191 -1.55 14.21 -9.13
CA GLN A 191 -1.76 15.51 -8.50
C GLN A 191 -3.24 15.80 -8.26
N ALA A 192 -4.12 15.53 -9.24
CA ALA A 192 -5.56 15.73 -9.09
C ALA A 192 -6.14 14.85 -7.97
N VAL A 193 -5.75 13.57 -7.90
CA VAL A 193 -6.12 12.64 -6.82
C VAL A 193 -5.63 13.15 -5.47
N GLY A 194 -4.37 13.58 -5.39
CA GLY A 194 -3.79 14.14 -4.16
C GLY A 194 -4.57 15.37 -3.67
N VAL A 195 -4.89 16.30 -4.56
CA VAL A 195 -5.71 17.48 -4.22
C VAL A 195 -7.12 17.07 -3.77
N ALA A 196 -7.76 16.13 -4.46
CA ALA A 196 -9.08 15.63 -4.08
C ALA A 196 -9.07 15.01 -2.67
N MET A 197 -8.03 14.25 -2.32
CA MET A 197 -7.85 13.68 -0.98
C MET A 197 -7.61 14.76 0.08
N VAL A 198 -6.87 15.83 -0.24
CA VAL A 198 -6.68 16.96 0.68
C VAL A 198 -7.99 17.69 0.94
N VAL A 199 -8.74 18.03 -0.11
CA VAL A 199 -10.02 18.74 0.02
C VAL A 199 -11.06 17.86 0.72
N GLY A 200 -11.15 16.58 0.34
CA GLY A 200 -12.04 15.60 0.97
C GLY A 200 -11.67 15.36 2.43
N GLY A 201 -10.39 15.22 2.74
CA GLY A 201 -9.88 15.06 4.11
C GLY A 201 -10.15 16.28 4.99
N ALA A 202 -9.91 17.49 4.47
CA ALA A 202 -10.26 18.72 5.19
C ALA A 202 -11.76 18.83 5.44
N SER A 203 -12.59 18.48 4.46
CA SER A 203 -14.05 18.47 4.62
C SER A 203 -14.49 17.44 5.67
N LEU A 204 -13.98 16.21 5.59
CA LEU A 204 -14.27 15.15 6.55
C LEU A 204 -13.86 15.55 7.98
N ALA A 205 -12.70 16.20 8.11
CA ALA A 205 -12.17 16.62 9.40
C ALA A 205 -13.03 17.71 10.06
N VAL A 206 -13.64 18.58 9.27
CA VAL A 206 -14.50 19.67 9.75
C VAL A 206 -15.89 19.18 10.11
N PHE A 207 -16.45 18.23 9.33
CA PHE A 207 -17.88 17.90 9.42
C PHE A 207 -18.20 16.57 10.11
N SER A 208 -17.26 15.63 10.22
CA SER A 208 -17.58 14.29 10.73
C SER A 208 -16.47 13.68 11.58
N GLU A 209 -15.33 13.37 10.97
CA GLU A 209 -14.27 12.57 11.59
C GLU A 209 -12.93 13.34 11.52
N PRO A 210 -12.61 14.16 12.54
CA PRO A 210 -11.41 15.00 12.57
C PRO A 210 -10.11 14.23 12.31
N VAL A 211 -9.95 13.08 12.96
CA VAL A 211 -8.71 12.29 12.91
C VAL A 211 -8.53 11.66 11.53
N ASP A 212 -9.57 10.97 11.03
CA ASP A 212 -9.54 10.32 9.72
C ASP A 212 -9.41 11.34 8.58
N GLY A 213 -10.08 12.49 8.70
CA GLY A 213 -9.98 13.57 7.74
C GLY A 213 -8.57 14.18 7.67
N VAL A 214 -7.93 14.42 8.83
CA VAL A 214 -6.53 14.89 8.88
C VAL A 214 -5.59 13.85 8.28
N TRP A 215 -5.76 12.57 8.61
CA TRP A 215 -4.95 11.50 8.05
C TRP A 215 -5.09 11.39 6.53
N LEU A 216 -6.32 11.42 6.01
CA LEU A 216 -6.61 11.42 4.57
C LEU A 216 -5.93 12.62 3.88
N GLY A 217 -5.98 13.79 4.51
CA GLY A 217 -5.31 14.99 4.02
C GLY A 217 -3.79 14.83 3.97
N ILE A 218 -3.16 14.26 5.00
CA ILE A 218 -1.71 13.99 5.04
C ILE A 218 -1.32 13.03 3.90
N VAL A 219 -2.08 11.95 3.69
CA VAL A 219 -1.84 11.02 2.57
C VAL A 219 -2.01 11.74 1.23
N GLY A 220 -3.02 12.59 1.09
CA GLY A 220 -3.24 13.40 -0.11
C GLY A 220 -2.09 14.34 -0.45
N ILE A 221 -1.54 15.05 0.56
CA ILE A 221 -0.36 15.90 0.41
C ILE A 221 0.84 15.08 -0.06
N PHE A 222 1.08 13.92 0.57
CA PHE A 222 2.19 13.06 0.22
C PHE A 222 2.10 12.56 -1.23
N LEU A 223 0.92 12.08 -1.65
CA LEU A 223 0.68 11.66 -3.04
C LEU A 223 0.90 12.81 -4.02
N PHE A 224 0.37 14.01 -3.72
CA PHE A 224 0.59 15.19 -4.55
C PHE A 224 2.08 15.51 -4.71
N SER A 225 2.84 15.50 -3.60
CA SER A 225 4.28 15.78 -3.61
C SER A 225 5.06 14.76 -4.45
N LEU A 226 4.75 13.46 -4.32
CA LEU A 226 5.40 12.42 -5.12
C LEU A 226 5.02 12.53 -6.60
N ALA A 227 3.75 12.75 -6.92
CA ALA A 227 3.28 12.97 -8.28
C ALA A 227 4.01 14.15 -8.95
N LYS A 228 4.16 15.26 -8.23
CA LYS A 228 4.87 16.45 -8.70
C LYS A 228 6.37 16.20 -8.92
N SER A 229 7.03 15.48 -8.01
CA SER A 229 8.47 15.17 -8.13
C SER A 229 8.84 14.29 -9.32
N SER A 230 7.85 13.59 -9.88
CA SER A 230 8.05 12.58 -10.93
C SER A 230 8.07 13.14 -12.34
N PHE A 231 7.82 14.44 -12.47
CA PHE A 231 7.97 15.18 -13.71
C PHE A 231 8.65 16.51 -13.39
N PRO A 232 9.99 16.56 -13.35
CA PRO A 232 10.72 17.83 -13.28
C PRO A 232 10.36 18.66 -14.52
N GLU A 233 10.16 19.97 -14.34
CA GLU A 233 9.93 20.94 -15.42
C GLU A 233 11.06 20.91 -16.47
#